data_AF-A0AAE3DZP9-F1
#
_entry.id   AF-A0AAE3DZP9-F1
#
_cell.length_a   1.000
_cell.length_b   1.000
_cell.length_c   1.000
_cell.angle_alpha   90.00
_cell.angle_beta   90.00
_cell.angle_gamma   90.00
#
_symmetry.space_group_name_H-M   'P 1'
#
loop_
_entity.id
_entity.type
_entity.pdbx_description
1 polymer ?
#
loop_
_entity_poly.entity_id
_entity_poly.type
_entity_poly.pdbx_seq_one_letter_code
_entity_poly.pdbx_strand_id
1 'polypeptide(L)'
;METYNEKANVLIKNLMELLPSQPRSFDTADNPGFWTNGNEILCPTEMECEILAEFLQDVLKEVSTLTVKTGYYDPFEDVENGKQDDNTGFYYIDFE
;
A
#
# COMPACT_ATOMS: atom_id res chain seq x y z
N MET A 1 -26.30 0.87 -1.38
CA MET A 1 -25.02 1.32 -1.98
C MET A 1 -24.23 2.16 -0.98
N GLU A 2 -24.81 3.19 -0.33
CA GLU A 2 -24.13 3.97 0.73
C GLU A 2 -23.52 3.10 1.85
N THR A 3 -24.26 2.11 2.35
CA THR A 3 -23.82 1.22 3.45
C THR A 3 -22.70 0.23 3.08
N TYR A 4 -22.45 0.03 1.78
CA TYR A 4 -21.44 -0.93 1.30
C TYR A 4 -20.06 -0.26 1.19
N ASN A 5 -20.01 0.96 0.64
CA ASN A 5 -18.79 1.79 0.67
C ASN A 5 -18.33 2.08 2.11
N GLU A 6 -19.26 2.24 3.06
CA GLU A 6 -18.92 2.45 4.47
C GLU A 6 -18.16 1.26 5.09
N LYS A 7 -18.57 0.02 4.78
CA LYS A 7 -17.86 -1.19 5.26
C LYS A 7 -16.47 -1.31 4.67
N ALA A 8 -16.32 -1.03 3.38
CA ALA A 8 -15.03 -1.03 2.71
C ALA A 8 -14.07 0.00 3.34
N ASN A 9 -14.55 1.24 3.54
CA ASN A 9 -13.76 2.29 4.18
C ASN A 9 -13.36 1.92 5.62
N VAL A 10 -14.27 1.33 6.39
CA VAL A 10 -13.97 0.85 7.75
C VAL A 10 -12.94 -0.28 7.73
N LEU A 11 -13.05 -1.22 6.78
CA LEU A 11 -12.07 -2.30 6.62
C LEU A 11 -10.68 -1.74 6.31
N ILE A 12 -10.56 -0.87 5.31
CA ILE A 12 -9.27 -0.28 4.91
C ILE A 12 -8.68 0.55 6.03
N LYS A 13 -9.50 1.41 6.68
CA LYS A 13 -9.05 2.17 7.83
C LYS A 13 -8.49 1.28 8.94
N ASN A 14 -9.22 0.23 9.32
CA ASN A 14 -8.77 -0.69 10.36
C ASN A 14 -7.51 -1.47 9.96
N LEU A 15 -7.40 -1.86 8.68
CA LEU A 15 -6.21 -2.52 8.16
C LEU A 15 -4.98 -1.62 8.30
N MET A 16 -5.12 -0.35 7.89
CA MET A 16 -4.06 0.66 7.98
C MET A 16 -3.67 0.95 9.44
N GLU A 17 -4.63 1.05 10.35
CA GLU A 17 -4.37 1.24 11.79
C GLU A 17 -3.64 0.04 12.45
N LEU A 18 -3.72 -1.15 11.84
CA LEU A 18 -3.06 -2.36 12.33
C LEU A 18 -1.68 -2.60 11.70
N LEU A 19 -1.37 -1.95 10.59
CA LEU A 19 -0.06 -2.03 9.97
C LEU A 19 0.99 -1.26 10.79
N PRO A 20 2.25 -1.73 10.83
CA PRO A 20 3.34 -0.96 11.40
C PRO A 20 3.48 0.40 10.70
N SER A 21 3.74 1.47 11.45
CA SER A 21 3.97 2.80 10.87
C SER A 21 5.37 3.00 10.28
N GLN A 22 6.23 1.97 10.36
CA GLN A 22 7.59 1.91 9.84
C GLN A 22 7.93 0.47 9.46
N PRO A 23 8.79 0.24 8.46
CA PRO A 23 9.23 -1.10 8.13
C PRO A 23 10.17 -1.63 9.22
N ARG A 24 10.36 -2.95 9.24
CA ARG A 24 11.37 -3.59 10.11
C ARG A 24 12.80 -3.23 9.71
N SER A 25 12.99 -2.92 8.44
CA SER A 25 14.23 -2.47 7.81
C SER A 25 13.88 -1.57 6.64
N PHE A 26 14.64 -0.50 6.40
CA PHE A 26 14.51 0.28 5.17
C PHE A 26 15.29 -0.32 4.00
N ASP A 27 16.08 -1.36 4.25
CA ASP A 27 16.71 -2.16 3.22
C ASP A 27 15.70 -3.19 2.67
N THR A 28 15.23 -2.97 1.45
CA THR A 28 14.26 -3.85 0.80
C THR A 28 14.84 -5.21 0.40
N ALA A 29 16.17 -5.37 0.42
CA ALA A 29 16.83 -6.66 0.21
C ALA A 29 16.86 -7.55 1.47
N ASP A 30 16.48 -7.04 2.64
CA ASP A 30 16.40 -7.83 3.88
C ASP A 30 14.97 -8.37 4.11
N ASN A 31 14.26 -7.88 5.12
CA ASN A 31 12.88 -8.27 5.42
C ASN A 31 12.11 -7.07 6.00
N PRO A 32 11.83 -6.04 5.18
CA PRO A 32 11.19 -4.83 5.65
C PRO A 32 9.75 -5.09 6.11
N GLY A 33 9.08 -6.08 5.53
CA GLY A 33 7.67 -6.37 5.75
C GLY A 33 6.74 -5.30 5.19
N PHE A 34 5.44 -5.56 5.29
CA PHE A 34 4.42 -4.56 5.00
C PHE A 34 4.36 -3.52 6.12
N TRP A 35 4.17 -2.27 5.73
CA TRP A 35 4.03 -1.14 6.65
C TRP A 35 3.14 -0.07 6.00
N THR A 36 2.84 1.00 6.73
CA THR A 36 2.06 2.11 6.22
C THR A 36 2.66 3.45 6.60
N ASN A 37 2.58 4.41 5.67
CA ASN A 37 2.84 5.83 5.90
C ASN A 37 1.57 6.59 6.36
N GLY A 38 0.46 5.88 6.58
CA GLY A 38 -0.85 6.42 6.94
C GLY A 38 -1.81 6.62 5.76
N ASN A 39 -1.29 6.64 4.52
CA ASN A 39 -2.08 6.80 3.30
C ASN A 39 -2.09 5.52 2.46
N GLU A 40 -0.94 4.85 2.36
CA GLU A 40 -0.72 3.70 1.50
C GLU A 40 -0.24 2.47 2.28
N ILE A 41 -0.38 1.28 1.67
CA ILE A 41 0.28 0.06 2.14
C ILE A 41 1.58 -0.09 1.36
N LEU A 42 2.71 -0.03 2.06
CA LEU A 42 4.04 -0.16 1.47
C LEU A 42 4.47 -1.63 1.50
N CYS A 43 4.95 -2.11 0.35
CA CYS A 43 5.24 -3.51 0.06
C CYS A 43 6.73 -3.70 -0.31
N PRO A 44 7.39 -4.78 0.16
CA PRO A 44 8.82 -5.00 -0.09
C PRO A 44 9.15 -5.27 -1.57
N THR A 45 8.27 -6.01 -2.24
CA THR A 45 8.48 -6.49 -3.61
C THR A 45 7.23 -6.27 -4.46
N GLU A 46 7.42 -6.21 -5.78
CA GLU A 46 6.33 -6.12 -6.76
C GLU A 46 5.36 -7.29 -6.60
N MET A 47 5.87 -8.51 -6.51
CA MET A 47 5.07 -9.72 -6.39
C MET A 47 4.17 -9.68 -5.15
N GLU A 48 4.70 -9.28 -3.99
CA GLU A 48 3.91 -9.16 -2.77
C GLU A 48 2.86 -8.05 -2.88
N CYS A 49 3.20 -6.94 -3.53
CA CYS A 49 2.28 -5.84 -3.80
C CYS A 49 1.12 -6.28 -4.69
N GLU A 50 1.41 -6.95 -5.81
CA GLU A 50 0.41 -7.45 -6.77
C GLU A 50 -0.52 -8.48 -6.13
N ILE A 51 0.03 -9.48 -5.43
CA ILE A 51 -0.77 -10.53 -4.78
C ILE A 51 -1.75 -9.90 -3.76
N LEU A 52 -1.27 -8.94 -2.96
CA LEU A 52 -2.11 -8.29 -1.97
C LEU A 52 -3.14 -7.36 -2.62
N ALA A 53 -2.76 -6.63 -3.67
CA ALA A 53 -3.66 -5.76 -4.41
C ALA A 53 -4.79 -6.54 -5.10
N GLU A 54 -4.48 -7.67 -5.75
CA GLU A 54 -5.48 -8.56 -6.35
C GLU A 54 -6.44 -9.12 -5.30
N PHE A 55 -5.93 -9.57 -4.15
CA PHE A 55 -6.75 -10.03 -3.05
C PHE A 55 -7.70 -8.92 -2.54
N LEU A 56 -7.19 -7.71 -2.33
CA LEU A 56 -7.99 -6.58 -1.88
C LEU A 56 -9.04 -6.18 -2.92
N GLN A 57 -8.68 -6.19 -4.20
CA GLN A 57 -9.62 -5.94 -5.30
C GLN A 57 -10.77 -6.95 -5.27
N ASP A 58 -10.48 -8.23 -5.06
CA ASP A 58 -11.50 -9.28 -4.96
C ASP A 58 -12.41 -9.13 -3.74
N VAL A 59 -11.86 -8.71 -2.60
CA VAL A 59 -12.62 -8.43 -1.37
C VAL A 59 -13.56 -7.22 -1.55
N LEU A 60 -13.12 -6.22 -2.30
CA LEU A 60 -13.81 -4.93 -2.40
C LEU A 60 -14.77 -4.81 -3.60
N LYS A 61 -14.54 -5.54 -4.70
CA LYS A 61 -15.22 -5.31 -5.99
C LYS A 61 -16.75 -5.35 -5.95
N GLU A 62 -17.35 -6.19 -5.10
CA GLU A 62 -18.81 -6.35 -5.01
C GLU A 62 -19.45 -5.38 -4.00
N VAL A 63 -18.63 -4.74 -3.16
CA VAL A 63 -19.09 -3.97 -2.01
C VAL A 63 -18.58 -2.54 -2.02
N SER A 64 -17.74 -2.14 -2.96
CA SER A 64 -17.31 -0.76 -3.08
C SER A 64 -16.97 -0.33 -4.49
N THR A 65 -16.93 0.98 -4.67
CA THR A 65 -16.40 1.62 -5.88
C THR A 65 -14.91 1.97 -5.76
N LEU A 66 -14.25 1.56 -4.66
CA LEU A 66 -12.83 1.84 -4.47
C LEU A 66 -12.01 1.11 -5.53
N THR A 67 -11.06 1.83 -6.08
CA THR A 67 -10.06 1.33 -7.01
C THR A 67 -8.81 1.00 -6.22
N VAL A 68 -8.32 -0.24 -6.34
CA VAL A 68 -7.02 -0.63 -5.78
C VAL A 68 -5.97 -0.35 -6.85
N LYS A 69 -5.04 0.56 -6.55
CA LYS A 69 -3.92 0.90 -7.44
C LYS A 69 -2.62 0.45 -6.84
N THR A 70 -1.66 0.12 -7.70
CA THR A 70 -0.28 -0.17 -7.30
C THR A 70 0.68 0.81 -7.96
N GLY A 71 1.83 1.00 -7.31
CA GLY A 71 2.95 1.75 -7.88
C GLY A 71 4.26 1.42 -7.17
N TYR A 72 5.31 2.17 -7.55
CA TYR A 72 6.66 1.99 -7.03
C TYR A 72 7.31 3.35 -6.82
N TYR A 73 7.91 3.55 -5.65
CA TYR A 73 8.77 4.70 -5.38
C TYR A 73 10.16 4.43 -5.94
N ASP A 74 10.39 4.77 -7.21
CA ASP A 74 11.64 4.48 -7.92
C ASP A 74 12.81 5.30 -7.36
N PRO A 75 13.86 4.67 -6.80
CA PRO A 75 15.02 5.37 -6.26
C PRO A 75 15.75 6.27 -7.25
N PHE A 76 15.78 5.92 -8.54
CA PHE A 76 16.44 6.75 -9.55
C PHE A 76 15.63 8.02 -9.82
N GLU A 77 14.32 7.89 -10.00
CA GLU A 77 13.42 9.03 -10.22
C GLU A 77 13.36 9.93 -8.97
N ASP A 78 13.33 9.33 -7.78
CA ASP A 78 13.29 10.07 -6.51
C ASP A 78 14.57 10.88 -6.27
N VAL A 79 15.73 10.34 -6.66
CA VAL A 79 17.00 11.09 -6.60
C VAL A 79 16.99 12.24 -7.61
N GLU A 80 16.53 12.01 -8.85
CA GLU A 80 16.46 13.06 -9.88
C GLU A 80 15.50 14.20 -9.51
N ASN A 81 14.40 13.87 -8.83
CA ASN A 81 13.37 14.83 -8.43
C ASN A 81 13.56 15.39 -7.01
N GLY A 82 14.58 14.94 -6.27
CA GLY A 82 14.83 15.35 -4.88
C GLY A 82 13.73 14.92 -3.90
N LYS A 83 13.05 13.81 -4.19
CA LYS A 83 11.95 13.23 -3.41
C LYS A 83 12.35 12.01 -2.57
N GLN A 84 13.63 11.66 -2.54
CA GLN A 84 14.11 10.51 -1.77
C GLN A 84 13.67 10.61 -0.30
N ASP A 85 12.90 9.62 0.15
CA ASP A 85 12.37 9.53 1.50
C ASP A 85 12.33 8.07 1.99
N ASP A 86 11.68 7.85 3.13
CA ASP A 86 11.56 6.54 3.77
C ASP A 86 10.71 5.53 2.95
N ASN A 87 9.96 5.99 1.95
CA ASN A 87 9.17 5.15 1.05
C ASN A 87 9.97 4.72 -0.20
N THR A 88 11.07 5.41 -0.52
CA THR A 88 11.90 5.12 -1.69
C THR A 88 12.36 3.67 -1.71
N GLY A 89 12.14 2.99 -2.85
CA GLY A 89 12.44 1.58 -3.05
C GLY A 89 11.32 0.62 -2.65
N PHE A 90 10.21 1.11 -2.09
CA PHE A 90 9.02 0.30 -1.82
C PHE A 90 7.99 0.39 -2.95
N TYR A 91 7.28 -0.72 -3.15
CA TYR A 91 6.03 -0.73 -3.88
C TYR A 91 4.92 -0.24 -2.96
N TYR A 92 3.82 0.25 -3.52
CA TYR A 92 2.70 0.71 -2.71
C TYR A 92 1.36 0.28 -3.28
N ILE A 93 0.37 0.18 -2.39
CA ILE A 93 -1.05 0.05 -2.71
C ILE A 93 -1.77 1.30 -2.22
N ASP A 94 -2.54 1.92 -3.10
CA ASP A 94 -3.39 3.07 -2.84
C ASP A 94 -4.87 2.75 -3.13
N PHE A 95 -5.78 3.42 -2.43
CA PHE A 95 -7.23 3.22 -2.52
C PHE A 95 -7.93 4.54 -2.92
N GLU A 96 -8.49 4.58 -4.14
CA GLU A 96 -9.23 5.75 -4.68
C GLU A 96 -10.73 5.52 -4.83
#